data_AF-A0A538IIT1-F1
#
_entry.id   AF-A0A538IIT1-F1
#
_cell.length_a   1.000
_cell.length_b   1.000
_cell.length_c   1.000
_cell.angle_alpha   90.00
_cell.angle_beta   90.00
_cell.angle_gamma   90.00
#
_symmetry.space_group_name_H-M   'P 1'
#
loop_
_entity.id
_entity.type
_entity.pdbx_description
1 polymer ?
#
loop_
_entity_poly.entity_id
_entity_poly.type
_entity_poly.pdbx_seq_one_letter_code
_entity_poly.pdbx_strand_id
1 'polypeptide(L)'
;MPLPLGGGELGLPYSRGLMARSLMAAGVAGHRAYALASRVHDELRERRQGRIELERLEALAVEVLGEEEGRESIQRLRRYQELRELDLPIMVFIGGATGTGKSTVAAELAYRFGITRVTSTDFVRQTMRAFFSSDFMPSIHQSSFEAGDAYPDADDPLEFGFLQQARNVLVGVRASSERALEEGWSLVLEGVHLVPGMVELPRPDLAVSVFVVLSIDDEDEHVRHFRFRDEDSERPESRYLDRFSDIRRLQEVIVARARRTGVPVVENEDADAAARTVADLVLDAAERSRTVAR
;
A
#
# COMPACT_ATOMS: atom_id res chain seq x y z
N MET A 1 17.56 -9.89 9.58
CA MET A 1 17.76 -9.83 11.04
C MET A 1 16.80 -10.83 11.67
N PRO A 2 17.20 -11.71 12.61
CA PRO A 2 16.21 -12.43 13.40
C PRO A 2 15.27 -11.40 14.03
N LEU A 3 14.05 -11.79 14.41
CA LEU A 3 13.16 -10.88 15.14
C LEU A 3 13.93 -10.12 16.23
N PRO A 4 13.46 -8.94 16.67
CA PRO A 4 13.99 -8.27 17.86
C PRO A 4 13.72 -9.06 19.16
N LEU A 5 13.68 -10.40 19.09
CA LEU A 5 13.68 -11.36 20.21
C LEU A 5 15.00 -11.33 20.99
N GLY A 6 15.99 -10.57 20.54
CA GLY A 6 17.34 -10.61 21.11
C GLY A 6 18.14 -11.80 20.55
N GLY A 7 19.46 -11.68 20.63
CA GLY A 7 20.37 -12.79 20.42
C GLY A 7 20.71 -13.18 18.97
N GLY A 8 20.76 -12.27 17.99
CA GLY A 8 21.49 -12.57 16.74
C GLY A 8 23.00 -12.79 17.01
N GLU A 9 23.81 -13.17 15.99
CA GLU A 9 25.29 -13.30 16.09
C GLU A 9 25.98 -12.06 16.71
N LEU A 10 25.29 -10.92 16.68
CA LEU A 10 25.70 -9.62 17.24
C LEU A 10 25.42 -9.43 18.75
N GLY A 11 24.75 -10.36 19.43
CA GLY A 11 24.53 -10.30 20.90
C GLY A 11 23.64 -9.16 21.41
N LEU A 12 22.83 -8.54 20.54
CA LEU A 12 22.00 -7.39 20.92
C LEU A 12 20.87 -7.80 21.90
N PRO A 13 20.62 -7.00 22.95
CA PRO A 13 19.58 -7.28 23.94
C PRO A 13 18.17 -7.11 23.35
N TYR A 14 17.21 -7.83 23.92
CA TYR A 14 15.79 -7.69 23.58
C TYR A 14 15.32 -6.23 23.77
N SER A 15 14.60 -5.70 22.77
CA SER A 15 14.03 -4.36 22.81
C SER A 15 12.52 -4.39 22.77
N ARG A 16 11.88 -3.96 23.88
CA ARG A 16 10.42 -3.81 23.97
C ARG A 16 9.87 -2.93 22.85
N GLY A 17 10.56 -1.83 22.53
CA GLY A 17 10.12 -0.91 21.48
C GLY A 17 10.19 -1.52 20.08
N LEU A 18 11.24 -2.27 19.77
CA LEU A 18 11.35 -2.94 18.47
C LEU A 18 10.35 -4.10 18.34
N MET A 19 10.13 -4.87 19.41
CA MET A 19 9.10 -5.89 19.44
C MET A 19 7.71 -5.28 19.26
N ALA A 20 7.37 -4.24 20.03
CA ALA A 20 6.09 -3.55 19.91
C ALA A 20 5.87 -3.02 18.50
N ARG A 21 6.89 -2.43 17.86
CA ARG A 21 6.82 -2.01 16.45
C ARG A 21 6.59 -3.17 15.49
N SER A 22 7.23 -4.32 15.71
CA SER A 22 7.05 -5.50 14.87
C SER A 22 5.62 -6.08 15.01
N LEU A 23 5.08 -6.08 16.23
CA LEU A 23 3.70 -6.48 16.50
C LEU A 23 2.69 -5.49 15.90
N MET A 24 2.95 -4.18 16.00
CA MET A 24 2.14 -3.15 15.35
C MET A 24 2.13 -3.30 13.83
N ALA A 25 3.30 -3.57 13.23
CA ALA A 25 3.39 -3.89 11.80
C ALA A 25 2.57 -5.15 11.42
N ALA A 26 2.49 -6.13 12.32
CA ALA A 26 1.67 -7.32 12.19
C ALA A 26 0.16 -7.08 12.46
N GLY A 27 -0.26 -5.84 12.76
CA GLY A 27 -1.67 -5.47 12.96
C GLY A 27 -2.13 -5.42 14.42
N VAL A 28 -1.23 -5.59 15.39
CA VAL A 28 -1.59 -5.51 16.82
C VAL A 28 -1.73 -4.04 17.24
N ALA A 29 -2.85 -3.70 17.90
CA ALA A 29 -3.08 -2.35 18.42
C ALA A 29 -1.95 -1.90 19.37
N GLY A 30 -1.48 -0.66 19.25
CA GLY A 30 -0.25 -0.20 19.91
C GLY A 30 -0.18 -0.45 21.41
N HIS A 31 -1.26 -0.20 22.15
CA HIS A 31 -1.31 -0.45 23.60
C HIS A 31 -1.11 -1.94 23.93
N ARG A 32 -1.68 -2.85 23.13
CA ARG A 32 -1.58 -4.30 23.29
C ARG A 32 -0.23 -4.82 22.82
N ALA A 33 0.31 -4.24 21.75
CA ALA A 33 1.64 -4.55 21.25
C ALA A 33 2.72 -4.25 22.32
N TYR A 34 2.60 -3.12 23.02
CA TYR A 34 3.48 -2.80 24.16
C TYR A 34 3.25 -3.71 25.37
N ALA A 35 2.00 -4.10 25.65
CA ALA A 35 1.70 -5.04 26.72
C ALA A 35 2.34 -6.41 26.46
N LEU A 36 2.17 -6.96 25.26
CA LEU A 36 2.79 -8.23 24.85
C LEU A 36 4.31 -8.12 24.83
N ALA A 37 4.87 -7.05 24.27
CA ALA A 37 6.31 -6.83 24.26
C ALA A 37 6.91 -6.73 25.68
N SER A 38 6.16 -6.17 26.63
CA SER A 38 6.57 -6.11 28.04
C SER A 38 6.48 -7.47 28.72
N ARG A 39 5.42 -8.23 28.45
CA ARG A 39 5.26 -9.60 28.96
C ARG A 39 6.40 -10.51 28.50
N VAL A 40 6.79 -10.43 27.22
CA VAL A 40 7.95 -11.14 26.67
C VAL A 40 9.24 -10.72 27.37
N HIS A 41 9.42 -9.42 27.65
CA HIS A 41 10.60 -8.91 28.36
C HIS A 41 10.74 -9.50 29.76
N ASP A 42 9.65 -9.49 30.52
CA ASP A 42 9.64 -9.96 31.90
C ASP A 42 9.96 -11.46 31.95
N GLU A 43 9.39 -12.25 31.04
CA GLU A 43 9.67 -13.68 30.95
C GLU A 43 11.13 -13.98 30.54
N LEU A 44 11.69 -13.24 29.58
CA LEU A 44 13.11 -13.37 29.22
C LEU A 44 14.03 -13.10 30.42
N ARG A 45 13.69 -12.10 31.24
CA ARG A 45 14.44 -11.77 32.46
C ARG A 45 14.33 -12.86 33.51
N GLU A 46 13.13 -13.37 33.77
CA GLU A 46 12.89 -14.45 34.73
C GLU A 46 13.63 -15.73 34.35
N ARG A 47 13.61 -16.10 33.07
CA ARG A 47 14.29 -17.29 32.54
C ARG A 47 15.80 -17.10 32.34
N ARG A 48 16.31 -15.87 32.47
CA ARG A 48 17.70 -15.48 32.13
C ARG A 48 18.09 -15.90 30.71
N GLN A 49 17.14 -15.79 29.77
CA GLN A 49 17.33 -16.13 28.37
C GLN A 49 17.38 -14.86 27.53
N GLY A 50 18.16 -14.91 26.44
CA GLY A 50 18.25 -13.82 25.46
C GLY A 50 17.39 -14.02 24.22
N ARG A 51 16.61 -15.11 24.16
CA ARG A 51 15.77 -15.53 23.04
C ARG A 51 14.51 -16.21 23.58
N ILE A 52 13.43 -16.15 22.82
CA ILE A 52 12.17 -16.84 23.09
C ILE A 52 11.76 -17.62 21.84
N GLU A 53 11.34 -18.87 22.03
CA GLU A 53 10.86 -19.72 20.95
C GLU A 53 9.51 -19.22 20.42
N LEU A 54 9.24 -19.45 19.13
CA LEU A 54 8.00 -18.98 18.48
C LEU A 54 6.74 -19.54 19.17
N GLU A 55 6.74 -20.82 19.52
CA GLU A 55 5.64 -21.48 20.24
C GLU A 55 5.35 -20.80 21.59
N ARG A 56 6.40 -20.34 22.29
CA ARG A 56 6.23 -19.63 23.56
C ARG A 56 5.75 -18.21 23.34
N LEU A 57 6.24 -17.54 22.31
CA LEU A 57 5.75 -16.21 21.91
C LEU A 57 4.26 -16.28 21.54
N GLU A 58 3.82 -17.32 20.85
CA GLU A 58 2.41 -17.58 20.53
C GLU A 58 1.58 -17.78 21.80
N ALA A 59 2.05 -18.60 22.75
CA ALA A 59 1.34 -18.78 24.01
C ALA A 59 1.16 -17.46 24.79
N LEU A 60 2.20 -16.60 24.80
CA LEU A 60 2.12 -15.27 25.40
C LEU A 60 1.18 -14.34 24.62
N ALA A 61 1.19 -14.41 23.30
CA ALA A 61 0.29 -13.63 22.47
C ALA A 61 -1.17 -14.04 22.72
N VAL A 62 -1.46 -15.34 22.84
CA VAL A 62 -2.80 -15.83 23.21
C VAL A 62 -3.24 -15.36 24.59
N GLU A 63 -2.32 -15.33 25.58
CA GLU A 63 -2.59 -14.83 26.93
C GLU A 63 -2.96 -13.33 26.93
N VAL A 64 -2.27 -12.50 26.14
CA VAL A 64 -2.43 -11.04 26.14
C VAL A 64 -3.46 -10.55 25.12
N LEU A 65 -3.50 -11.18 23.96
CA LEU A 65 -4.31 -10.76 22.81
C LEU A 65 -5.61 -11.56 22.66
N GLY A 66 -5.73 -12.69 23.35
CA GLY A 66 -6.81 -13.65 23.12
C GLY A 66 -6.45 -14.65 22.03
N GLU A 67 -7.26 -15.71 21.94
CA GLU A 67 -6.92 -16.91 21.17
C GLU A 67 -6.83 -16.66 19.66
N GLU A 68 -7.77 -15.94 19.08
CA GLU A 68 -7.81 -15.68 17.63
C GLU A 68 -6.74 -14.64 17.22
N GLU A 69 -6.80 -13.43 17.78
CA GLU A 69 -5.86 -12.35 17.48
C GLU A 69 -4.42 -12.71 17.83
N GLY A 70 -4.20 -13.43 18.92
CA GLY A 70 -2.86 -13.86 19.35
C GLY A 70 -2.19 -14.76 18.31
N ARG A 71 -2.89 -15.80 17.84
CA ARG A 71 -2.34 -16.71 16.83
C ARG A 71 -2.12 -16.01 15.50
N GLU A 72 -3.11 -15.25 15.05
CA GLU A 72 -3.05 -14.54 13.77
C GLU A 72 -1.89 -13.53 13.72
N SER A 73 -1.68 -12.80 14.82
CA SER A 73 -0.59 -11.82 14.94
C SER A 73 0.79 -12.47 14.88
N ILE A 74 0.97 -13.61 15.53
CA ILE A 74 2.25 -14.35 15.50
C ILE A 74 2.47 -15.03 14.15
N GLN A 75 1.43 -15.54 13.52
CA GLN A 75 1.51 -16.06 12.15
C GLN A 75 1.93 -14.96 11.18
N ARG A 76 1.31 -13.78 11.21
CA ARG A 76 1.73 -12.63 10.40
C ARG A 76 3.18 -12.25 10.69
N LEU A 77 3.55 -12.11 11.96
CA LEU A 77 4.91 -11.77 12.36
C LEU A 77 5.95 -12.72 11.76
N ARG A 78 5.66 -14.02 11.74
CA ARG A 78 6.49 -15.02 11.07
C ARG A 78 6.59 -14.77 9.57
N ARG A 79 5.47 -14.55 8.88
CA ARG A 79 5.45 -14.25 7.43
C ARG A 79 6.24 -12.98 7.09
N TYR A 80 6.20 -11.96 7.95
CA TYR A 80 7.01 -10.74 7.81
C TYR A 80 8.51 -11.02 7.89
N GLN A 81 8.95 -11.90 8.81
CA GLN A 81 10.36 -12.30 8.85
C GLN A 81 10.75 -13.02 7.57
N GLU A 82 9.89 -13.93 7.16
CA GLU A 82 10.07 -14.75 5.98
C GLU A 82 10.20 -13.90 4.71
N LEU A 83 9.38 -12.86 4.57
CA LEU A 83 9.53 -11.85 3.52
C LEU A 83 10.89 -11.14 3.57
N ARG A 84 11.39 -10.78 4.77
CA ARG A 84 12.69 -10.12 4.91
C ARG A 84 13.88 -11.01 4.53
N GLU A 85 13.72 -12.33 4.63
CA GLU A 85 14.75 -13.30 4.25
C GLU A 85 14.86 -13.49 2.73
N LEU A 86 13.87 -13.02 1.96
CA LEU A 86 13.92 -13.10 0.50
C LEU A 86 14.98 -12.18 -0.13
N ASP A 87 15.40 -11.13 0.59
CA ASP A 87 16.31 -10.09 0.09
C ASP A 87 15.85 -9.46 -1.25
N LEU A 88 14.54 -9.44 -1.48
CA LEU A 88 13.90 -8.80 -2.63
C LEU A 88 13.22 -7.49 -2.20
N PRO A 89 13.29 -6.42 -3.02
CA PRO A 89 12.53 -5.21 -2.78
C PRO A 89 11.02 -5.50 -2.84
N ILE A 90 10.26 -4.73 -2.07
CA ILE A 90 8.79 -4.80 -2.04
C ILE A 90 8.25 -3.66 -2.90
N MET A 91 7.46 -3.99 -3.92
CA MET A 91 6.91 -3.04 -4.88
C MET A 91 5.38 -3.08 -4.80
N VAL A 92 4.77 -2.04 -4.26
CA VAL A 92 3.31 -1.98 -4.08
C VAL A 92 2.71 -0.86 -4.90
N PHE A 93 1.73 -1.23 -5.72
CA PHE A 93 0.98 -0.33 -6.58
C PHE A 93 -0.46 -0.24 -6.06
N ILE A 94 -0.94 0.97 -5.78
CA ILE A 94 -2.29 1.21 -5.22
C ILE A 94 -3.07 2.12 -6.17
N GLY A 95 -3.90 1.52 -7.00
CA GLY A 95 -4.81 2.21 -7.91
C GLY A 95 -6.15 2.56 -7.26
N GLY A 96 -6.99 3.31 -7.97
CA GLY A 96 -8.34 3.67 -7.52
C GLY A 96 -8.68 5.14 -7.80
N ALA A 97 -9.98 5.43 -7.85
CA ALA A 97 -10.49 6.77 -8.17
C ALA A 97 -10.09 7.83 -7.14
N THR A 98 -10.24 9.10 -7.49
CA THR A 98 -10.01 10.22 -6.56
C THR A 98 -10.91 10.07 -5.33
N GLY A 99 -10.39 10.28 -4.11
CA GLY A 99 -11.17 10.16 -2.87
C GLY A 99 -11.24 8.76 -2.24
N THR A 100 -10.71 7.70 -2.88
CA THR A 100 -10.78 6.32 -2.33
C THR A 100 -9.81 6.01 -1.18
N GLY A 101 -9.13 7.01 -0.60
CA GLY A 101 -8.21 6.82 0.54
C GLY A 101 -6.83 6.20 0.23
N LYS A 102 -6.43 6.15 -1.05
CA LYS A 102 -5.14 5.58 -1.50
C LYS A 102 -3.92 6.08 -0.73
N SER A 103 -3.78 7.39 -0.53
CA SER A 103 -2.61 7.97 0.13
C SER A 103 -2.53 7.56 1.60
N THR A 104 -3.67 7.41 2.28
CA THR A 104 -3.74 6.92 3.68
C THR A 104 -3.34 5.46 3.77
N VAL A 105 -3.91 4.60 2.93
CA VAL A 105 -3.55 3.16 2.89
C VAL A 105 -2.08 2.98 2.49
N ALA A 106 -1.57 3.77 1.55
CA ALA A 106 -0.16 3.78 1.16
C ALA A 106 0.76 4.14 2.34
N ALA A 107 0.41 5.16 3.12
CA ALA A 107 1.19 5.59 4.28
C ALA A 107 1.20 4.53 5.39
N GLU A 108 0.05 3.93 5.70
CA GLU A 108 -0.05 2.83 6.67
C GLU A 108 0.75 1.61 6.23
N LEU A 109 0.65 1.23 4.95
CA LEU A 109 1.43 0.13 4.39
C LEU A 109 2.93 0.41 4.47
N ALA A 110 3.35 1.61 4.08
CA ALA A 110 4.74 2.04 4.13
C ALA A 110 5.28 1.99 5.57
N TYR A 111 4.50 2.44 6.55
CA TYR A 111 4.85 2.34 7.96
C TYR A 111 5.07 0.89 8.40
N ARG A 112 4.15 -0.03 8.06
CA ARG A 112 4.21 -1.45 8.44
C ARG A 112 5.42 -2.17 7.87
N PHE A 113 5.72 -1.95 6.59
CA PHE A 113 6.86 -2.58 5.91
C PHE A 113 8.18 -1.80 6.09
N GLY A 114 8.16 -0.63 6.73
CA GLY A 114 9.33 0.24 6.87
C GLY A 114 9.81 0.80 5.52
N ILE A 115 8.91 0.99 4.57
CA ILE A 115 9.20 1.53 3.24
C ILE A 115 9.22 3.06 3.37
N THR A 116 10.36 3.68 3.12
CA THR A 116 10.50 5.14 3.22
C THR A 116 10.14 5.86 1.92
N ARG A 117 10.05 5.13 0.81
CA ARG A 117 9.78 5.67 -0.52
C ARG A 117 8.31 5.44 -0.85
N VAL A 118 7.54 6.51 -0.67
CA VAL A 118 6.15 6.58 -1.10
C VAL A 118 6.05 7.70 -2.12
N THR A 119 5.50 7.41 -3.29
CA THR A 119 5.28 8.41 -4.34
C THR A 119 3.90 8.25 -4.95
N SER A 120 3.44 9.25 -5.69
CA SER A 120 2.13 9.24 -6.32
C SER A 120 2.20 9.55 -7.81
N THR A 121 1.24 8.99 -8.55
CA THR A 121 1.07 9.32 -9.97
C THR A 121 0.74 10.80 -10.17
N ASP A 122 0.14 11.45 -9.18
CA ASP A 122 -0.06 12.90 -9.19
C ASP A 122 1.26 13.67 -9.12
N PHE A 123 2.22 13.24 -8.30
CA PHE A 123 3.56 13.84 -8.26
C PHE A 123 4.26 13.70 -9.62
N VAL A 124 4.26 12.49 -10.21
CA VAL A 124 4.80 12.26 -11.55
C VAL A 124 4.13 13.17 -12.59
N ARG A 125 2.79 13.24 -12.57
CA ARG A 125 2.02 14.12 -13.46
C ARG A 125 2.39 15.60 -13.28
N GLN A 126 2.56 16.07 -12.04
CA GLN A 126 2.98 17.45 -11.76
C GLN A 126 4.35 17.75 -12.35
N THR A 127 5.31 16.83 -12.23
CA THR A 127 6.62 16.97 -12.87
C THR A 127 6.46 17.08 -14.38
N MET A 128 5.68 16.20 -15.02
CA MET A 128 5.46 16.28 -16.47
C MET A 128 4.81 17.61 -16.89
N ARG A 129 3.82 18.11 -16.14
CA ARG A 129 3.15 19.40 -16.42
C ARG A 129 4.10 20.60 -16.38
N ALA A 130 5.22 20.51 -15.66
CA ALA A 130 6.20 21.59 -15.59
C ALA A 130 7.09 21.64 -16.86
N PHE A 131 7.22 20.53 -17.59
CA PHE A 131 8.06 20.43 -18.78
C PHE A 131 7.28 20.52 -20.10
N PHE A 132 6.04 20.04 -20.12
CA PHE A 132 5.21 20.03 -21.33
C PHE A 132 4.15 21.13 -21.28
N SER A 133 3.85 21.73 -22.43
CA SER A 133 2.77 22.72 -22.56
C SER A 133 1.41 22.03 -22.71
N SER A 134 0.34 22.79 -22.40
CA SER A 134 -1.05 22.36 -22.64
C SER A 134 -1.33 22.01 -24.09
N ASP A 135 -0.66 22.68 -25.04
CA ASP A 135 -0.85 22.43 -26.47
C ASP A 135 -0.20 21.12 -26.92
N PHE A 136 0.92 20.75 -26.29
CA PHE A 136 1.65 19.53 -26.62
C PHE A 136 1.07 18.29 -25.94
N MET A 137 0.70 18.40 -24.66
CA MET A 137 0.20 17.27 -23.88
C MET A 137 -1.03 17.66 -23.04
N PRO A 138 -2.16 18.03 -23.67
CA PRO A 138 -3.31 18.61 -22.96
C PRO A 138 -3.84 17.74 -21.82
N SER A 139 -3.85 16.42 -22.01
CA SER A 139 -4.42 15.46 -21.05
C SER A 139 -3.78 15.53 -19.66
N ILE A 140 -2.49 15.84 -19.52
CA ILE A 140 -1.84 15.87 -18.20
C ILE A 140 -2.15 17.15 -17.41
N HIS A 141 -2.64 18.22 -18.08
CA HIS A 141 -2.92 19.50 -17.44
C HIS A 141 -4.30 19.59 -16.78
N GLN A 142 -5.22 18.68 -17.11
CA GLN A 142 -6.56 18.57 -16.54
C GLN A 142 -6.60 17.56 -15.39
N SER A 143 -7.65 17.60 -14.55
CA SER A 143 -7.89 16.53 -13.57
C SER A 143 -8.24 15.22 -14.28
N SER A 144 -8.06 14.07 -13.63
CA SER A 144 -8.37 12.78 -14.26
C SER A 144 -9.84 12.66 -14.67
N PHE A 145 -10.75 13.18 -13.84
CA PHE A 145 -12.20 13.25 -14.09
C PHE A 145 -12.61 14.34 -15.09
N GLU A 146 -11.68 15.13 -15.60
CA GLU A 146 -11.92 16.14 -16.65
C GLU A 146 -11.12 15.82 -17.92
N ALA A 147 -10.29 14.78 -17.92
CA ALA A 147 -9.36 14.51 -19.00
C ALA A 147 -10.04 14.28 -20.36
N GLY A 148 -11.34 13.99 -20.35
CA GLY A 148 -12.17 13.89 -21.55
C GLY A 148 -12.45 15.21 -22.24
N ASP A 149 -12.31 16.35 -21.56
CA ASP A 149 -12.50 17.68 -22.15
C ASP A 149 -11.48 17.97 -23.27
N ALA A 150 -10.34 17.28 -23.25
CA ALA A 150 -9.34 17.33 -24.32
C ALA A 150 -9.69 16.48 -25.57
N TYR A 151 -10.72 15.63 -25.49
CA TYR A 151 -11.10 14.67 -26.54
C TYR A 151 -12.63 14.61 -26.73
N PRO A 152 -13.30 15.74 -27.04
CA PRO A 152 -14.76 15.81 -27.11
C PRO A 152 -15.38 14.93 -28.21
N ASP A 153 -14.60 14.58 -29.24
CA ASP A 153 -15.06 13.79 -30.39
C ASP A 153 -14.93 12.26 -30.20
N ALA A 154 -14.47 11.79 -29.04
CA ALA A 154 -14.37 10.36 -28.74
C ALA A 154 -15.73 9.74 -28.37
N ASP A 155 -15.91 8.44 -28.57
CA ASP A 155 -17.16 7.73 -28.24
C ASP A 155 -17.50 7.78 -26.73
N ASP A 156 -16.48 7.63 -25.87
CA ASP A 156 -16.55 7.91 -24.44
C ASP A 156 -15.39 8.86 -24.09
N PRO A 157 -15.60 10.19 -24.11
CA PRO A 157 -14.55 11.17 -23.87
C PRO A 157 -13.89 11.00 -22.51
N LEU A 158 -14.67 10.75 -21.46
CA LEU A 158 -14.16 10.63 -20.09
C LEU A 158 -13.22 9.44 -19.98
N GLU A 159 -13.65 8.24 -20.39
CA GLU A 159 -12.79 7.06 -20.37
C GLU A 159 -11.59 7.28 -21.30
N PHE A 160 -11.80 7.69 -22.55
CA PHE A 160 -10.71 7.86 -23.51
C PHE A 160 -9.63 8.83 -22.99
N GLY A 161 -10.03 10.02 -22.55
CA GLY A 161 -9.13 11.04 -22.05
C GLY A 161 -8.37 10.60 -20.80
N PHE A 162 -9.06 9.96 -19.85
CA PHE A 162 -8.43 9.39 -18.67
C PHE A 162 -7.36 8.35 -19.02
N LEU A 163 -7.63 7.47 -19.99
CA LEU A 163 -6.67 6.45 -20.39
C LEU A 163 -5.47 7.02 -21.14
N GLN A 164 -5.66 8.05 -21.95
CA GLN A 164 -4.54 8.77 -22.57
C GLN A 164 -3.68 9.44 -21.50
N GLN A 165 -4.31 10.09 -20.52
CA GLN A 165 -3.60 10.67 -19.38
C GLN A 165 -2.81 9.59 -18.60
N ALA A 166 -3.44 8.45 -18.31
CA ALA A 166 -2.80 7.35 -17.62
C ALA A 166 -1.62 6.78 -18.42
N ARG A 167 -1.75 6.57 -19.74
CA ARG A 167 -0.63 6.13 -20.60
C ARG A 167 0.58 7.05 -20.49
N ASN A 168 0.35 8.36 -20.54
CA ASN A 168 1.43 9.35 -20.47
C ASN A 168 2.11 9.33 -19.08
N VAL A 169 1.32 9.34 -18.00
CA VAL A 169 1.85 9.36 -16.63
C VAL A 169 2.57 8.05 -16.27
N LEU A 170 2.11 6.91 -16.79
CA LEU A 170 2.70 5.60 -16.51
C LEU A 170 4.14 5.46 -17.03
N VAL A 171 4.58 6.30 -17.98
CA VAL A 171 5.99 6.35 -18.40
C VAL A 171 6.89 6.76 -17.23
N GLY A 172 6.50 7.79 -16.47
CA GLY A 172 7.25 8.22 -15.30
C GLY A 172 7.11 7.25 -14.11
N VAL A 173 5.96 6.59 -13.97
CA VAL A 173 5.76 5.52 -12.98
C VAL A 173 6.73 4.36 -13.23
N ARG A 174 6.84 3.93 -14.49
CA ARG A 174 7.78 2.88 -14.90
C ARG A 174 9.21 3.26 -14.59
N ALA A 175 9.65 4.46 -15.01
CA ALA A 175 11.00 4.93 -14.73
C ALA A 175 11.29 5.00 -13.22
N SER A 176 10.32 5.41 -12.40
CA SER A 176 10.46 5.44 -10.94
C SER A 176 10.58 4.02 -10.36
N SER A 177 9.79 3.08 -10.86
CA SER A 177 9.84 1.67 -10.45
C SER A 177 11.15 1.00 -10.84
N GLU A 178 11.59 1.18 -12.09
CA GLU A 178 12.87 0.65 -12.59
C GLU A 178 14.03 1.18 -11.75
N ARG A 179 14.05 2.49 -11.46
CA ARG A 179 15.09 3.08 -10.62
C ARG A 179 15.12 2.49 -9.21
N ALA A 180 13.96 2.32 -8.59
CA ALA A 180 13.86 1.71 -7.27
C ALA A 180 14.41 0.27 -7.27
N LEU A 181 14.12 -0.51 -8.31
CA LEU A 181 14.67 -1.87 -8.45
C LEU A 181 16.19 -1.87 -8.63
N GLU A 182 16.73 -0.99 -9.50
CA GLU A 182 18.18 -0.86 -9.72
C GLU A 182 18.94 -0.56 -8.42
N GLU A 183 18.34 0.22 -7.52
CA GLU A 183 18.94 0.59 -6.24
C GLU A 183 18.57 -0.34 -5.08
N GLY A 184 17.80 -1.42 -5.35
CA GLY A 184 17.37 -2.40 -4.35
C GLY A 184 16.39 -1.83 -3.32
N TRP A 185 15.60 -0.83 -3.69
CA TRP A 185 14.69 -0.12 -2.81
C TRP A 185 13.26 -0.59 -2.96
N SER A 186 12.60 -0.85 -1.83
CA SER A 186 11.16 -0.99 -1.78
C SER A 186 10.46 0.34 -2.07
N LEU A 187 9.31 0.29 -2.75
CA LEU A 187 8.53 1.43 -3.20
C LEU A 187 7.04 1.16 -3.00
N VAL A 188 6.33 2.15 -2.46
CA VAL A 188 4.86 2.23 -2.56
C VAL A 188 4.52 3.34 -3.53
N LEU A 189 3.75 3.02 -4.57
CA LEU A 189 3.31 3.97 -5.57
C LEU A 189 1.79 3.96 -5.65
N GLU A 190 1.17 5.12 -5.46
CA GLU A 190 -0.29 5.26 -5.44
C GLU A 190 -0.82 6.21 -6.51
N GLY A 191 -2.05 5.99 -6.95
CA GLY A 191 -2.82 7.03 -7.61
C GLY A 191 -3.75 6.54 -8.71
N VAL A 192 -4.54 7.48 -9.23
CA VAL A 192 -5.62 7.18 -10.18
C VAL A 192 -5.12 6.64 -11.52
N HIS A 193 -3.89 7.00 -11.92
CA HIS A 193 -3.31 6.56 -13.19
C HIS A 193 -2.78 5.11 -13.17
N LEU A 194 -2.77 4.46 -12.00
CA LEU A 194 -2.47 3.02 -11.89
C LEU A 194 -3.69 2.22 -12.33
N VAL A 195 -3.81 2.07 -13.65
CA VAL A 195 -4.95 1.43 -14.29
C VAL A 195 -4.63 -0.05 -14.56
N PRO A 196 -5.45 -1.00 -14.08
CA PRO A 196 -5.28 -2.42 -14.36
C PRO A 196 -5.19 -2.72 -15.86
N GLY A 197 -4.23 -3.56 -16.24
CA GLY A 197 -3.90 -3.87 -17.63
C GLY A 197 -2.97 -2.87 -18.33
N MET A 198 -2.58 -1.77 -17.66
CA MET A 198 -1.63 -0.79 -18.20
C MET A 198 -0.35 -0.66 -17.36
N VAL A 199 -0.39 -1.11 -16.11
CA VAL A 199 0.78 -1.16 -15.22
C VAL A 199 1.56 -2.44 -15.47
N GLU A 200 2.85 -2.31 -15.74
CA GLU A 200 3.77 -3.45 -15.82
C GLU A 200 4.41 -3.66 -14.46
N LEU A 201 4.18 -4.84 -13.88
CA LEU A 201 4.77 -5.21 -12.60
C LEU A 201 6.18 -5.78 -12.82
N PRO A 202 7.10 -5.51 -11.88
CA PRO A 202 8.41 -6.16 -11.89
C PRO A 202 8.29 -7.68 -11.92
N ARG A 203 9.27 -8.35 -12.52
CA ARG A 203 9.30 -9.82 -12.56
C ARG A 203 9.49 -10.38 -11.14
N PRO A 204 8.92 -11.57 -10.84
CA PRO A 204 8.97 -12.14 -9.48
C PRO A 204 10.39 -12.43 -8.95
N ASP A 205 11.37 -12.61 -9.83
CA ASP A 205 12.78 -12.77 -9.49
C ASP A 205 13.48 -11.46 -9.08
N LEU A 206 12.88 -10.31 -9.39
CA LEU A 206 13.43 -8.98 -9.10
C LEU A 206 12.78 -8.30 -7.90
N ALA A 207 11.51 -8.61 -7.60
CA ALA A 207 10.78 -7.99 -6.51
C ALA A 207 9.53 -8.78 -6.09
N VAL A 208 9.15 -8.63 -4.82
CA VAL A 208 7.80 -8.98 -4.35
C VAL A 208 6.86 -7.87 -4.76
N SER A 209 6.06 -8.11 -5.80
CA SER A 209 5.19 -7.10 -6.42
C SER A 209 3.72 -7.36 -6.14
N VAL A 210 2.99 -6.33 -5.73
CA VAL A 210 1.53 -6.35 -5.52
C VAL A 210 0.90 -5.14 -6.19
N PHE A 211 -0.20 -5.37 -6.91
CA PHE A 211 -1.06 -4.32 -7.40
C PHE A 211 -2.47 -4.54 -6.87
N VAL A 212 -3.04 -3.51 -6.26
CA VAL A 212 -4.42 -3.48 -5.76
C VAL A 212 -5.14 -2.24 -6.28
N VAL A 213 -6.45 -2.33 -6.38
CA VAL A 213 -7.33 -1.18 -6.61
C VAL A 213 -8.16 -0.95 -5.35
N LEU A 214 -8.16 0.28 -4.84
CA LEU A 214 -9.09 0.68 -3.79
C LEU A 214 -10.39 1.21 -4.39
N SER A 215 -11.51 0.78 -3.82
CA SER A 215 -12.85 1.30 -4.11
C SER A 215 -13.54 1.75 -2.83
N ILE A 216 -14.57 2.58 -2.98
CA ILE A 216 -15.57 2.85 -1.95
C ILE A 216 -16.91 2.62 -2.61
N ASP A 217 -17.74 1.74 -2.09
CA ASP A 217 -19.03 1.46 -2.71
C ASP A 217 -20.08 2.49 -2.27
N ASP A 218 -20.08 2.88 -0.98
CA ASP A 218 -20.96 3.91 -0.41
C ASP A 218 -20.59 5.33 -0.89
N GLU A 219 -21.54 6.01 -1.54
CA GLU A 219 -21.32 7.35 -2.08
C GLU A 219 -21.23 8.43 -0.99
N ASP A 220 -21.97 8.29 0.10
CA ASP A 220 -21.96 9.26 1.19
C ASP A 220 -20.62 9.20 1.95
N GLU A 221 -20.05 8.01 2.10
CA GLU A 221 -18.68 7.81 2.57
C GLU A 221 -17.63 8.39 1.62
N HIS A 222 -17.78 8.15 0.32
CA HIS A 222 -16.87 8.70 -0.68
C HIS A 222 -16.88 10.24 -0.65
N VAL A 223 -18.05 10.86 -0.49
CA VAL A 223 -18.20 12.31 -0.30
C VAL A 223 -17.52 12.77 1.00
N ARG A 224 -17.70 12.04 2.11
CA ARG A 224 -17.05 12.36 3.39
C ARG A 224 -15.53 12.42 3.27
N HIS A 225 -14.91 11.57 2.46
CA HIS A 225 -13.45 11.59 2.24
C HIS A 225 -12.93 12.86 1.58
N PHE A 226 -13.75 13.59 0.81
CA PHE A 226 -13.35 14.89 0.28
C PHE A 226 -13.36 15.98 1.36
N ARG A 227 -14.35 15.94 2.27
CA ARG A 227 -14.48 16.89 3.38
C ARG A 227 -13.29 16.84 4.34
N PHE A 228 -12.80 15.64 4.65
CA PHE A 228 -11.63 15.47 5.54
C PHE A 228 -10.29 15.83 4.88
N ARG A 229 -10.23 15.91 3.54
CA ARG A 229 -9.01 16.23 2.80
C ARG A 229 -8.74 17.74 2.71
N ASP A 230 -9.74 18.57 3.00
CA ASP A 230 -9.65 20.03 2.97
C ASP A 230 -9.16 20.65 4.29
N GLU A 231 -9.10 19.88 5.39
CA GLU A 231 -8.42 20.36 6.62
C GLU A 231 -6.90 20.55 6.41
N ASP A 232 -6.32 19.91 5.38
CA ASP A 232 -4.88 19.92 5.07
C ASP A 232 -4.52 20.45 3.66
N SER A 233 -5.47 20.93 2.84
CA SER A 233 -5.14 21.41 1.48
C SER A 233 -6.02 22.55 0.92
N GLU A 234 -5.42 23.53 0.22
CA GLU A 234 -6.07 24.72 -0.37
C GLU A 234 -6.93 24.45 -1.64
N ARG A 235 -7.41 23.23 -1.87
CA ARG A 235 -8.20 22.90 -3.08
C ARG A 235 -9.70 23.06 -2.78
N PRO A 236 -10.51 23.76 -3.59
CA PRO A 236 -11.92 23.95 -3.26
C PRO A 236 -12.71 22.63 -3.37
N GLU A 237 -13.29 22.16 -2.27
CA GLU A 237 -14.25 21.05 -2.14
C GLU A 237 -15.24 20.98 -3.32
N SER A 238 -15.74 22.16 -3.72
CA SER A 238 -16.82 22.32 -4.70
C SER A 238 -16.52 21.64 -6.02
N ARG A 239 -15.28 21.67 -6.51
CA ARG A 239 -14.93 21.11 -7.82
C ARG A 239 -15.05 19.59 -7.86
N TYR A 240 -14.70 18.89 -6.77
CA TYR A 240 -14.83 17.44 -6.72
C TYR A 240 -16.30 17.02 -6.61
N LEU A 241 -17.10 17.77 -5.86
CA LEU A 241 -18.53 17.54 -5.73
C LEU A 241 -19.27 17.81 -7.05
N ASP A 242 -18.91 18.88 -7.77
CA ASP A 242 -19.48 19.22 -9.08
C ASP A 242 -19.24 18.15 -10.15
N ARG A 243 -18.16 17.38 -10.02
CA ARG A 243 -17.76 16.29 -10.94
C ARG A 243 -17.80 14.91 -10.28
N PHE A 244 -18.57 14.76 -9.21
CA PHE A 244 -18.60 13.52 -8.45
C PHE A 244 -19.08 12.33 -9.31
N SER A 245 -20.06 12.54 -10.19
CA SER A 245 -20.51 11.52 -11.15
C SER A 245 -19.39 11.02 -12.06
N ASP A 246 -18.51 11.91 -12.52
CA ASP A 246 -17.37 11.54 -13.35
C ASP A 246 -16.33 10.76 -12.55
N ILE A 247 -16.11 11.13 -11.27
CA ILE A 247 -15.24 10.39 -10.36
C ILE A 247 -15.77 8.96 -10.14
N ARG A 248 -17.08 8.80 -9.91
CA ARG A 248 -17.74 7.49 -9.75
C ARG A 248 -17.64 6.67 -11.02
N ARG A 249 -17.90 7.29 -12.18
CA ARG A 249 -17.74 6.65 -13.50
C ARG A 249 -16.31 6.16 -13.73
N LEU A 250 -15.30 6.95 -13.36
CA LEU A 250 -13.90 6.51 -13.42
C LEU A 250 -13.61 5.35 -12.46
N GLN A 251 -14.21 5.32 -11.26
CA GLN A 251 -14.11 4.17 -10.37
C GLN A 251 -14.64 2.91 -11.04
N GLU A 252 -15.82 2.97 -11.67
CA GLU A 252 -16.41 1.85 -12.41
C GLU A 252 -15.45 1.33 -13.49
N VAL A 253 -14.86 2.23 -14.29
CA VAL A 253 -13.88 1.88 -15.32
C VAL A 253 -12.65 1.16 -14.72
N ILE A 254 -12.07 1.69 -13.64
CA ILE A 254 -10.88 1.10 -13.00
C ILE A 254 -11.23 -0.26 -12.39
N VAL A 255 -12.33 -0.38 -11.66
CA VAL A 255 -12.80 -1.63 -11.04
C VAL A 255 -13.13 -2.68 -12.09
N ALA A 256 -13.81 -2.30 -13.18
CA ALA A 256 -14.11 -3.21 -14.28
C ALA A 256 -12.84 -3.75 -14.94
N ARG A 257 -11.78 -2.94 -15.05
CA ARG A 257 -10.46 -3.42 -15.51
C ARG A 257 -9.80 -4.33 -14.51
N ALA A 258 -9.84 -3.99 -13.22
CA ALA A 258 -9.26 -4.80 -12.15
C ALA A 258 -9.82 -6.23 -12.20
N ARG A 259 -11.15 -6.35 -12.28
CA ARG A 259 -11.86 -7.63 -12.41
C ARG A 259 -11.44 -8.40 -13.67
N ARG A 260 -11.31 -7.72 -14.83
CA ARG A 260 -10.88 -8.36 -16.09
C ARG A 260 -9.44 -8.86 -16.07
N THR A 261 -8.55 -8.19 -15.36
CA THR A 261 -7.12 -8.53 -15.32
C THR A 261 -6.72 -9.31 -14.06
N GLY A 262 -7.67 -9.65 -13.20
CA GLY A 262 -7.41 -10.37 -11.95
C GLY A 262 -6.66 -9.56 -10.89
N VAL A 263 -6.69 -8.23 -10.97
CA VAL A 263 -6.14 -7.35 -9.93
C VAL A 263 -7.15 -7.27 -8.79
N PRO A 264 -6.77 -7.55 -7.52
CA PRO A 264 -7.66 -7.47 -6.38
C PRO A 264 -8.25 -6.05 -6.22
N VAL A 265 -9.54 -6.00 -5.89
CA VAL A 265 -10.24 -4.78 -5.49
C VAL A 265 -10.48 -4.86 -3.99
N VAL A 266 -10.04 -3.85 -3.26
CA VAL A 266 -10.19 -3.73 -1.80
C VAL A 266 -11.10 -2.56 -1.52
N GLU A 267 -12.24 -2.84 -0.92
CA GLU A 267 -13.15 -1.81 -0.42
C GLU A 267 -12.52 -1.12 0.80
N ASN A 268 -12.57 0.21 0.82
CA ASN A 268 -11.90 1.02 1.83
C ASN A 268 -12.89 1.88 2.63
N GLU A 269 -13.55 1.25 3.60
CA GLU A 269 -14.29 1.93 4.68
C GLU A 269 -13.36 2.32 5.84
N ASP A 270 -12.37 1.49 6.13
CA ASP A 270 -11.36 1.72 7.17
C ASP A 270 -9.94 1.52 6.60
N ALA A 271 -9.12 2.57 6.70
CA ALA A 271 -7.79 2.57 6.10
C ALA A 271 -6.84 1.54 6.74
N ASP A 272 -7.00 1.24 8.03
CA ASP A 272 -6.17 0.25 8.73
C ASP A 272 -6.53 -1.17 8.30
N ALA A 273 -7.83 -1.48 8.16
CA ALA A 273 -8.34 -2.74 7.64
C ALA A 273 -7.96 -2.96 6.17
N ALA A 274 -8.08 -1.92 5.33
CA ALA A 274 -7.63 -1.96 3.94
C ALA A 274 -6.11 -2.19 3.87
N ALA A 275 -5.31 -1.48 4.69
CA ALA A 275 -3.87 -1.66 4.76
C ALA A 275 -3.46 -3.07 5.24
N ARG A 276 -4.20 -3.67 6.19
CA ARG A 276 -4.02 -5.09 6.59
C ARG A 276 -4.24 -6.03 5.41
N THR A 277 -5.33 -5.83 4.68
CA THR A 277 -5.66 -6.66 3.51
C THR A 277 -4.57 -6.58 2.44
N VAL A 278 -4.09 -5.37 2.14
CA VAL A 278 -2.98 -5.18 1.19
C VAL A 278 -1.68 -5.78 1.71
N ALA A 279 -1.40 -5.69 3.00
CA ALA A 279 -0.23 -6.31 3.61
C ALA A 279 -0.27 -7.84 3.50
N ASP A 280 -1.43 -8.46 3.74
CA ASP A 280 -1.61 -9.91 3.59
C ASP A 280 -1.38 -10.34 2.12
N LEU A 281 -1.81 -9.54 1.13
CA LEU A 281 -1.50 -9.79 -0.29
C LEU A 281 0.02 -9.72 -0.60
N VAL A 282 0.76 -8.83 0.06
CA VAL A 282 2.23 -8.75 -0.05
C VAL A 282 2.88 -10.01 0.51
N LEU A 283 2.42 -10.47 1.68
CA LEU A 283 2.92 -11.70 2.28
C LEU A 283 2.60 -12.93 1.41
N ASP A 284 1.42 -12.99 0.81
CA ASP A 284 1.05 -14.05 -0.15
C ASP A 284 1.94 -14.01 -1.41
N ALA A 285 2.26 -12.81 -1.91
CA ALA A 285 3.16 -12.65 -3.06
C ALA A 285 4.59 -13.10 -2.74
N ALA A 286 5.06 -12.88 -1.50
CA ALA A 286 6.34 -13.34 -1.02
C ALA A 286 6.44 -14.87 -1.05
N GLU A 287 5.41 -15.56 -0.59
CA GLU A 287 5.33 -17.04 -0.59
C GLU A 287 5.37 -17.62 -2.00
N ARG A 288 4.67 -16.99 -2.94
CA ARG A 288 4.73 -17.38 -4.36
C ARG A 288 6.14 -17.19 -4.94
N SER A 289 6.79 -16.08 -4.64
CA SER A 289 8.14 -15.76 -5.13
C SER A 289 9.19 -16.76 -4.65
N ARG A 290 9.06 -17.28 -3.43
CA ARG A 290 9.90 -18.38 -2.90
C ARG A 290 9.78 -19.68 -3.68
N THR A 291 8.58 -19.99 -4.15
CA THR A 291 8.31 -21.24 -4.87
C THR A 291 8.95 -21.21 -6.26
N VAL A 292 9.06 -20.04 -6.88
CA VAL A 292 9.70 -19.85 -8.19
C VAL A 292 11.23 -19.85 -8.11
N ALA A 293 11.79 -19.45 -6.97
CA ALA A 293 13.24 -19.42 -6.73
C ALA A 293 13.85 -20.78 -6.33
N ARG A 294 13.03 -21.81 -6.10
CA ARG A 294 13.46 -23.20 -5.80
C ARG A 294 13.37 -24.07 -7.03
#